data_AF-A0A1S3X1L8-F1
#
_entry.id   AF-A0A1S3X1L8-F1
#
_cell.length_a   1.000
_cell.length_b   1.000
_cell.length_c   1.000
_cell.angle_alpha   90.00
_cell.angle_beta   90.00
_cell.angle_gamma   90.00
#
_symmetry.space_group_name_H-M   'P 1'
#
loop_
_entity.id
_entity.type
_entity.pdbx_description
1 polymer ?
#
loop_
_entity_poly.entity_id
_entity_poly.type
_entity_poly.pdbx_seq_one_letter_code
_entity_poly.pdbx_strand_id
1 'polypeptide(L)'
;MPSSCSIRALWILANQDTVVFSRRFPVVEKRWRAACERDKSLIEDDLNYTGVPALPTDSEIAAAFIDRKKREGSARGFGIRINQSVEGSDSWVDDPITRHIISLYTKNEQEETNRTLWPLVLHIKDHYCILVLPLVEPHHLKTYIRMCKRSDCGNAVGADESLSALLLNLPSITGAFMVGHMIGDIITGNVTEPEIVISASPSVGGLLDSLTGSIGISARAKPVAAPVAGSTASGAATSGAMASDTPKIGLRPLDRDAIRSFISSAMPFGTPLDLNYTNISAVKINGFSPADIPPADQKQPAWKPYLYRGKQRILFTIHETVHAAMYDRDEIPDRITISGQVNCRAELEGLPDVMFPLIGLDTARVELLSFHPCAQVPEHGNEKQALMFSPPLGNFVLMRFQALCGMRPPIKGFYQLSM
;
A
#
# COMPACT_ATOMS: atom_id res chain seq x y z
N MET A 1 -22.72 4.21 11.73
CA MET A 1 -21.62 3.97 12.73
C MET A 1 -20.51 4.99 12.50
N PRO A 2 -19.71 5.43 13.49
CA PRO A 2 -18.53 6.23 13.17
C PRO A 2 -17.63 5.40 12.25
N SER A 3 -17.20 6.02 11.15
CA SER A 3 -16.53 5.43 9.99
C SER A 3 -15.10 4.98 10.29
N SER A 4 -14.91 4.10 11.27
CA SER A 4 -13.60 3.58 11.62
C SER A 4 -13.18 2.46 10.68
N CYS A 5 -11.92 2.51 10.23
CA CYS A 5 -11.28 1.43 9.50
C CYS A 5 -11.15 0.22 10.42
N SER A 6 -12.07 -0.73 10.36
CA SER A 6 -12.00 -1.97 11.15
C SER A 6 -12.01 -3.19 10.24
N ILE A 7 -11.26 -4.22 10.60
CA ILE A 7 -11.08 -5.47 9.86
C ILE A 7 -11.76 -6.60 10.65
N ARG A 8 -12.65 -7.34 10.00
CA ARG A 8 -13.33 -8.51 10.56
C ARG A 8 -12.41 -9.73 10.58
N ALA A 9 -11.72 -9.96 9.47
CA ALA A 9 -10.79 -11.06 9.29
C ALA A 9 -9.81 -10.82 8.13
N LEU A 10 -8.74 -11.60 8.10
CA LEU A 10 -7.83 -11.69 6.97
C LEU A 10 -7.31 -13.11 6.78
N TRP A 11 -6.99 -13.46 5.54
CA TRP A 11 -6.43 -14.74 5.14
C TRP A 11 -5.26 -14.52 4.18
N ILE A 12 -4.23 -15.35 4.30
CA ILE A 12 -3.11 -15.41 3.36
C ILE A 12 -3.15 -16.79 2.73
N LEU A 13 -3.27 -16.82 1.40
CA LEU A 13 -3.24 -18.03 0.58
C LEU A 13 -1.92 -18.10 -0.18
N ALA A 14 -1.30 -19.28 -0.21
CA ALA A 14 -0.13 -19.54 -1.05
C ALA A 14 -0.55 -19.89 -2.49
N ASN A 15 0.41 -20.02 -3.41
CA ASN A 15 0.20 -20.41 -4.82
C ASN A 15 -0.69 -21.64 -5.06
N GLN A 16 -0.78 -22.56 -4.09
CA GLN A 16 -1.62 -23.76 -4.18
C GLN A 16 -3.06 -23.52 -3.70
N ASP A 17 -3.46 -22.26 -3.52
CA ASP A 17 -4.77 -21.85 -3.00
C ASP A 17 -5.06 -22.38 -1.58
N THR A 18 -4.01 -22.76 -0.85
CA THR A 18 -4.09 -23.19 0.54
C THR A 18 -3.94 -22.00 1.48
N VAL A 19 -4.83 -21.91 2.47
CA VAL A 19 -4.71 -20.89 3.53
C VAL A 19 -3.52 -21.25 4.41
N VAL A 20 -2.48 -20.42 4.37
CA VAL A 20 -1.23 -20.59 5.14
C VAL A 20 -1.22 -19.78 6.43
N PHE A 21 -2.09 -18.78 6.54
CA PHE A 21 -2.29 -17.99 7.75
C PHE A 21 -3.69 -17.35 7.72
N SER A 22 -4.34 -17.27 8.88
CA SER A 22 -5.59 -16.54 9.04
C SER A 22 -5.62 -15.80 10.37
N ARG A 23 -6.30 -14.66 10.40
CA ARG A 23 -6.60 -13.93 11.63
C ARG A 23 -8.05 -13.46 11.59
N ARG A 24 -8.81 -13.79 12.64
CA ARG A 24 -10.18 -13.33 12.86
C ARG A 24 -10.18 -12.33 14.03
N PHE A 25 -11.02 -11.31 13.97
CA PHE A 25 -11.18 -10.31 15.02
C PHE A 25 -12.58 -10.42 15.64
N PRO A 26 -12.77 -11.22 16.71
CA PRO A 26 -14.09 -11.52 17.27
C PRO A 26 -14.88 -10.29 17.72
N VAL A 27 -14.18 -9.24 18.18
CA VAL A 27 -14.80 -7.98 18.61
C VAL A 27 -15.48 -7.26 17.44
N VAL A 28 -14.78 -7.16 16.31
CA VAL A 28 -15.32 -6.54 15.09
C VAL A 28 -16.43 -7.38 14.51
N GLU A 29 -16.25 -8.71 14.49
CA GLU A 29 -17.28 -9.63 14.01
C GLU A 29 -18.57 -9.54 14.84
N LYS A 30 -18.46 -9.49 16.18
CA LYS A 30 -19.62 -9.31 17.06
C LYS A 30 -20.38 -8.02 16.76
N ARG A 31 -19.67 -6.92 16.46
CA ARG A 31 -20.29 -5.63 16.09
C ARG A 31 -21.03 -5.73 14.75
N TRP A 32 -20.44 -6.40 13.76
CA TRP A 32 -21.09 -6.63 12.48
C TRP A 32 -22.35 -7.47 12.65
N ARG A 33 -22.28 -8.57 13.41
CA ARG A 33 -23.44 -9.42 13.69
C ARG A 33 -24.57 -8.68 14.37
N ALA A 34 -24.26 -7.87 15.39
CA ALA A 34 -25.25 -7.01 16.04
C ALA A 34 -25.83 -5.92 15.11
N ALA A 35 -25.13 -5.54 14.04
CA ALA A 35 -25.67 -4.65 13.02
C ALA A 35 -26.64 -5.40 12.10
N CYS A 36 -26.31 -6.64 11.72
CA CYS A 36 -27.23 -7.51 10.96
C CYS A 36 -28.54 -7.78 11.72
N GLU A 37 -28.48 -8.05 13.03
CA GLU A 37 -29.68 -8.30 13.85
C GLU A 37 -30.59 -7.07 13.96
N ARG A 38 -30.01 -5.86 13.92
CA ARG A 38 -30.76 -4.60 13.94
C ARG A 38 -31.42 -4.32 12.59
N ASP A 39 -30.75 -4.68 11.51
CA ASP A 39 -31.24 -4.56 10.15
C ASP A 39 -32.00 -5.83 9.75
N LYS A 40 -33.17 -6.04 10.35
CA LYS A 40 -34.04 -7.21 10.13
C LYS A 40 -34.40 -7.43 8.64
N SER A 41 -34.21 -6.42 7.78
CA SER A 41 -34.41 -6.48 6.33
C SER A 41 -33.42 -7.38 5.57
N LEU A 42 -32.37 -7.90 6.25
CA LEU A 42 -31.44 -8.90 5.70
C LEU A 42 -31.98 -10.33 5.79
N ILE A 43 -32.94 -10.58 6.69
CA ILE A 43 -33.42 -11.91 7.04
C ILE A 43 -34.67 -12.28 6.24
N GLU A 44 -35.46 -11.29 5.80
CA GLU A 44 -36.81 -11.56 5.27
C GLU A 44 -36.94 -11.50 3.74
N ASP A 45 -36.07 -10.81 2.99
CA ASP A 45 -36.46 -10.30 1.67
C ASP A 45 -35.74 -10.88 0.44
N ASP A 46 -34.81 -11.83 0.58
CA ASP A 46 -34.22 -12.55 -0.60
C ASP A 46 -33.18 -13.62 -0.23
N LEU A 47 -32.82 -13.72 1.05
CA LEU A 47 -31.77 -14.59 1.54
C LEU A 47 -32.39 -15.38 2.69
N ASN A 48 -32.56 -16.70 2.53
CA ASN A 48 -32.92 -17.63 3.60
C ASN A 48 -31.79 -17.70 4.67
N TYR A 49 -31.42 -16.57 5.28
CA TYR A 49 -30.50 -16.50 6.41
C TYR A 49 -31.27 -16.84 7.67
N THR A 50 -31.43 -18.13 7.95
CA THR A 50 -31.82 -18.61 9.27
C THR A 50 -30.64 -18.43 10.23
N GLY A 51 -30.34 -17.18 10.60
CA GLY A 51 -29.28 -16.83 11.53
C GLY A 51 -28.20 -15.91 10.94
N VAL A 52 -27.53 -15.16 11.82
CA VAL A 52 -26.43 -14.29 11.41
C VAL A 52 -25.21 -15.15 11.06
N PRO A 53 -24.72 -15.11 9.81
CA PRO A 53 -23.69 -16.04 9.36
C PRO A 53 -22.38 -15.82 10.12
N ALA A 54 -21.84 -16.90 10.69
CA ALA A 54 -20.49 -16.92 11.25
C ALA A 54 -19.44 -16.80 10.14
N LEU A 55 -18.25 -16.32 10.49
CA LEU A 55 -17.12 -16.30 9.56
C LEU A 55 -16.75 -17.73 9.12
N PRO A 56 -16.52 -17.97 7.82
CA PRO A 56 -16.14 -19.29 7.32
C PRO A 56 -14.80 -19.78 7.89
N THR A 57 -14.65 -21.10 7.90
CA THR A 57 -13.42 -21.84 8.18
C THR A 57 -12.37 -21.61 7.09
N ASP A 58 -11.10 -21.91 7.40
CA ASP A 58 -10.01 -21.73 6.43
C ASP A 58 -10.16 -22.65 5.21
N SER A 59 -10.74 -23.84 5.38
CA SER A 59 -11.06 -24.76 4.28
C SER A 59 -12.18 -24.25 3.39
N GLU A 60 -13.24 -23.68 3.96
CA GLU A 60 -14.34 -23.07 3.18
C GLU A 60 -13.83 -21.86 2.38
N ILE A 61 -12.97 -21.03 2.95
CA ILE A 61 -12.34 -19.91 2.25
C ILE A 61 -11.47 -20.38 1.08
N ALA A 62 -10.62 -21.40 1.31
CA ALA A 62 -9.80 -21.98 0.24
C ALA A 62 -10.67 -22.52 -0.90
N ALA A 63 -11.70 -23.30 -0.56
CA ALA A 63 -12.62 -23.87 -1.55
C ALA A 63 -13.36 -22.77 -2.34
N ALA A 64 -13.90 -21.76 -1.66
CA ALA A 64 -14.59 -20.64 -2.29
C ALA A 64 -13.66 -19.81 -3.19
N PHE A 65 -12.40 -19.64 -2.79
CA PHE A 65 -11.42 -18.92 -3.60
C PHE A 65 -11.05 -19.69 -4.88
N ILE A 66 -10.89 -21.01 -4.79
CA ILE A 66 -10.67 -21.88 -5.95
C ILE A 66 -11.88 -21.85 -6.89
N ASP A 67 -13.09 -21.96 -6.35
CA ASP A 67 -14.32 -21.88 -7.13
C ASP A 67 -14.44 -20.55 -7.87
N ARG A 68 -14.18 -19.44 -7.17
CA ARG A 68 -14.11 -18.11 -7.77
C ARG A 68 -13.10 -18.06 -8.91
N LYS A 69 -11.86 -18.52 -8.72
CA LYS A 69 -10.82 -18.52 -9.76
C LYS A 69 -11.27 -19.25 -11.02
N LYS A 70 -11.99 -20.37 -10.88
CA LYS A 70 -12.54 -21.11 -12.02
C LYS A 70 -13.65 -20.33 -12.71
N ARG A 71 -14.59 -19.79 -11.94
CA ARG A 71 -15.74 -19.02 -12.45
C ARG A 71 -15.35 -17.71 -13.12
N GLU A 72 -14.29 -17.06 -12.62
CA GLU A 72 -13.81 -15.73 -13.05
C GLU A 72 -12.53 -15.83 -13.92
N GLY A 73 -12.08 -17.03 -14.25
CA GLY A 73 -10.88 -17.30 -15.05
C GLY A 73 -9.52 -17.02 -14.37
N SER A 74 -9.46 -16.15 -13.36
CA SER A 74 -8.24 -15.86 -12.60
C SER A 74 -8.51 -15.42 -11.16
N ALA A 75 -7.46 -15.27 -10.36
CA ALA A 75 -7.56 -14.75 -8.99
C ALA A 75 -8.17 -13.33 -8.95
N ARG A 76 -7.77 -12.46 -9.89
CA ARG A 76 -8.35 -11.11 -10.03
C ARG A 76 -9.71 -11.15 -10.74
N GLY A 77 -10.00 -12.20 -11.50
CA GLY A 77 -11.18 -12.26 -12.35
C GLY A 77 -11.07 -11.37 -13.60
N PHE A 78 -12.16 -11.28 -14.36
CA PHE A 78 -12.20 -10.48 -15.58
C PHE A 78 -12.35 -8.99 -15.28
N GLY A 79 -13.13 -8.63 -14.25
CA GLY A 79 -13.41 -7.24 -13.90
C GLY A 79 -14.31 -6.49 -14.88
N ILE A 80 -14.72 -7.19 -15.94
CA ILE A 80 -15.62 -6.72 -16.98
C ILE A 80 -16.54 -7.88 -17.34
N ARG A 81 -17.77 -7.58 -17.75
CA ARG A 81 -18.73 -8.60 -18.14
C ARG A 81 -18.32 -9.19 -19.49
N ILE A 82 -18.17 -10.51 -19.52
CA ILE A 82 -17.91 -11.27 -20.75
C ILE A 82 -18.99 -12.33 -20.95
N ASN A 83 -19.05 -12.95 -22.14
CA ASN A 83 -20.06 -13.96 -22.45
C ASN A 83 -20.08 -15.16 -21.49
N GLN A 84 -18.96 -15.43 -20.80
CA GLN A 84 -18.83 -16.51 -19.81
C GLN A 84 -19.17 -16.05 -18.38
N SER A 85 -19.39 -14.75 -18.16
CA SER A 85 -19.78 -14.22 -16.85
C SER A 85 -21.16 -14.72 -16.47
N VAL A 86 -21.29 -15.18 -15.23
CA VAL A 86 -22.55 -15.72 -14.69
C VAL A 86 -23.26 -14.62 -13.91
N GLU A 87 -24.59 -14.53 -14.03
CA GLU A 87 -25.39 -13.65 -13.18
C GLU A 87 -25.10 -13.92 -11.70
N GLY A 88 -24.99 -12.86 -10.90
CA GLY A 88 -24.56 -12.95 -9.51
C GLY A 88 -23.04 -12.80 -9.33
N SER A 89 -22.21 -12.96 -10.36
CA SER A 89 -20.74 -12.90 -10.24
C SER A 89 -20.18 -11.48 -10.06
N ASP A 90 -18.89 -11.37 -9.69
CA ASP A 90 -18.20 -10.07 -9.58
C ASP A 90 -18.10 -9.42 -10.96
N SER A 91 -17.70 -10.19 -11.98
CA SER A 91 -17.60 -9.69 -13.36
C SER A 91 -18.97 -9.32 -13.96
N TRP A 92 -20.07 -9.80 -13.38
CA TRP A 92 -21.41 -9.37 -13.81
C TRP A 92 -21.64 -7.89 -13.52
N VAL A 93 -21.00 -7.31 -12.51
CA VAL A 93 -21.12 -5.87 -12.18
C VAL A 93 -20.52 -4.96 -13.26
N ASP A 94 -19.61 -5.51 -14.09
CA ASP A 94 -18.92 -4.78 -15.16
C ASP A 94 -18.13 -3.55 -14.68
N ASP A 95 -17.47 -3.66 -13.52
CA ASP A 95 -16.60 -2.61 -12.97
C ASP A 95 -15.19 -3.16 -12.69
N PRO A 96 -14.12 -2.61 -13.29
CA PRO A 96 -12.75 -3.06 -13.11
C PRO A 96 -12.27 -3.11 -11.65
N ILE A 97 -12.87 -2.34 -10.75
CA ILE A 97 -12.53 -2.36 -9.32
C ILE A 97 -12.78 -3.72 -8.68
N THR A 98 -13.67 -4.54 -9.25
CA THR A 98 -13.93 -5.92 -8.82
C THR A 98 -12.73 -6.85 -8.96
N ARG A 99 -11.67 -6.42 -9.68
CA ARG A 99 -10.37 -7.12 -9.69
C ARG A 99 -9.60 -7.04 -8.38
N HIS A 100 -9.95 -6.06 -7.56
CA HIS A 100 -9.29 -5.75 -6.30
C HIS A 100 -10.23 -5.92 -5.11
N ILE A 101 -11.54 -5.82 -5.32
CA ILE A 101 -12.56 -6.02 -4.29
C ILE A 101 -13.49 -7.12 -4.78
N ILE A 102 -13.27 -8.32 -4.28
CA ILE A 102 -13.92 -9.53 -4.74
C ILE A 102 -15.07 -9.95 -3.81
N SER A 103 -15.94 -10.82 -4.30
CA SER A 103 -16.83 -11.61 -3.45
C SER A 103 -16.43 -13.09 -3.44
N LEU A 104 -16.72 -13.77 -2.33
CA LEU A 104 -16.60 -15.22 -2.22
C LEU A 104 -17.94 -15.81 -1.77
N TYR A 105 -18.31 -16.94 -2.37
CA TYR A 105 -19.48 -17.73 -1.99
C TYR A 105 -19.02 -18.97 -1.25
N THR A 106 -19.36 -19.06 0.03
CA THR A 106 -19.11 -20.26 0.83
C THR A 106 -20.42 -21.02 0.97
N LYS A 107 -20.38 -22.31 0.61
CA LYS A 107 -21.48 -23.24 0.88
C LYS A 107 -21.37 -23.68 2.33
N ASN A 108 -22.45 -23.54 3.10
CA ASN A 108 -22.53 -24.17 4.40
C ASN A 108 -23.19 -25.54 4.21
N GLU A 109 -22.56 -26.62 4.69
CA GLU A 109 -23.16 -27.96 4.61
C GLU A 109 -24.44 -28.10 5.47
N GLN A 110 -24.64 -27.19 6.44
CA GLN A 110 -25.75 -27.21 7.38
C GLN A 110 -26.91 -26.26 7.03
N GLU A 111 -26.70 -25.31 6.12
CA GLU A 111 -27.71 -24.34 5.68
C GLU A 111 -27.75 -24.36 4.15
N GLU A 112 -28.93 -24.55 3.55
CA GLU A 112 -29.12 -24.57 2.08
C GLU A 112 -28.76 -23.24 1.38
N THR A 113 -28.29 -22.23 2.12
CA THR A 113 -27.97 -20.91 1.61
C THR A 113 -26.49 -20.65 1.44
N ASN A 114 -26.13 -20.13 0.27
CA ASN A 114 -24.78 -19.66 -0.03
C ASN A 114 -24.50 -18.39 0.76
N ARG A 115 -23.46 -18.42 1.60
CA ARG A 115 -23.01 -17.25 2.34
C ARG A 115 -22.09 -16.41 1.46
N THR A 116 -22.43 -15.13 1.30
CA THR A 116 -21.63 -14.19 0.48
C THR A 116 -20.72 -13.36 1.37
N LEU A 117 -19.41 -13.45 1.15
CA LEU A 117 -18.42 -12.57 1.76
C LEU A 117 -18.08 -11.45 0.78
N TRP A 118 -18.54 -10.25 1.10
CA TRP A 118 -18.18 -9.03 0.38
C TRP A 118 -18.26 -7.82 1.34
N PRO A 119 -17.40 -6.81 1.17
CA PRO A 119 -16.27 -6.72 0.24
C PRO A 119 -15.04 -7.46 0.78
N LEU A 120 -14.33 -8.20 -0.08
CA LEU A 120 -13.02 -8.76 0.23
C LEU A 120 -11.95 -8.05 -0.60
N VAL A 121 -11.07 -7.30 0.06
CA VAL A 121 -9.90 -6.71 -0.61
C VAL A 121 -8.90 -7.81 -0.92
N LEU A 122 -8.59 -7.98 -2.21
CA LEU A 122 -7.60 -8.89 -2.74
C LEU A 122 -6.31 -8.14 -3.04
N HIS A 123 -5.25 -8.45 -2.30
CA HIS A 123 -3.90 -8.01 -2.59
C HIS A 123 -3.05 -9.21 -3.02
N ILE A 124 -2.43 -9.13 -4.20
CA ILE A 124 -1.53 -10.18 -4.69
C ILE A 124 -0.11 -9.64 -4.58
N LYS A 125 0.72 -10.35 -3.82
CA LYS A 125 2.15 -10.05 -3.67
C LYS A 125 2.94 -11.34 -3.91
N ASP A 126 3.77 -11.32 -4.95
CA ASP A 126 4.53 -12.47 -5.43
C ASP A 126 3.65 -13.72 -5.59
N HIS A 127 3.79 -14.68 -4.67
CA HIS A 127 3.13 -15.98 -4.67
C HIS A 127 2.02 -16.09 -3.62
N TYR A 128 1.63 -14.96 -3.03
CA TYR A 128 0.64 -14.90 -1.97
C TYR A 128 -0.56 -14.07 -2.41
N CYS A 129 -1.75 -14.59 -2.14
CA CYS A 129 -3.00 -13.83 -2.19
C CYS A 129 -3.42 -13.49 -0.76
N ILE A 130 -3.57 -12.20 -0.47
CA ILE A 130 -3.95 -11.69 0.83
C ILE A 130 -5.38 -11.17 0.70
N LEU A 131 -6.29 -11.79 1.45
CA LEU A 131 -7.69 -11.42 1.51
C LEU A 131 -7.93 -10.67 2.81
N VAL A 132 -8.48 -9.47 2.72
CA VAL A 132 -8.82 -8.65 3.89
C VAL A 132 -10.32 -8.35 3.86
N LEU A 133 -11.03 -8.75 4.91
CA LEU A 133 -12.47 -8.51 5.08
C LEU A 133 -12.69 -7.32 6.02
N PRO A 134 -12.92 -6.11 5.49
CA PRO A 134 -13.28 -4.96 6.31
C PRO A 134 -14.67 -5.08 6.93
N LEU A 135 -14.91 -4.27 7.95
CA LEU A 135 -16.22 -3.99 8.49
C LEU A 135 -16.94 -3.00 7.56
N VAL A 136 -18.07 -3.43 7.01
CA VAL A 136 -19.02 -2.57 6.31
C VAL A 136 -20.41 -2.77 6.90
N GLU A 137 -21.25 -1.74 6.83
CA GLU A 137 -22.65 -1.87 7.25
C GLU A 137 -23.41 -2.82 6.32
N PRO A 138 -24.34 -3.65 6.83
CA PRO A 138 -24.97 -4.70 6.05
C PRO A 138 -25.73 -4.25 4.80
N HIS A 139 -26.32 -3.05 4.83
CA HIS A 139 -27.00 -2.49 3.64
C HIS A 139 -26.07 -2.31 2.42
N HIS A 140 -24.76 -2.16 2.61
CA HIS A 140 -23.81 -2.09 1.50
C HIS A 140 -23.67 -3.45 0.82
N LEU A 141 -23.67 -4.54 1.60
CA LEU A 141 -23.69 -5.91 1.07
C LEU A 141 -24.98 -6.19 0.30
N LYS A 142 -26.14 -5.74 0.83
CA LYS A 142 -27.43 -5.85 0.12
C LYS A 142 -27.40 -5.09 -1.21
N THR A 143 -26.87 -3.88 -1.19
CA THR A 143 -26.70 -3.05 -2.40
C THR A 143 -25.82 -3.76 -3.42
N TYR A 144 -24.68 -4.32 -3.00
CA TYR A 144 -23.79 -5.10 -3.86
C TYR A 144 -24.47 -6.33 -4.48
N ILE A 145 -25.15 -7.15 -3.67
CA ILE A 145 -25.85 -8.34 -4.15
C ILE A 145 -26.91 -7.97 -5.20
N ARG A 146 -27.63 -6.86 -5.01
CA ARG A 146 -28.59 -6.34 -5.99
C ARG A 146 -27.89 -5.92 -7.29
N MET A 147 -26.73 -5.27 -7.21
CA MET A 147 -25.94 -4.91 -8.38
C MET A 147 -25.48 -6.15 -9.17
N CYS A 148 -25.18 -7.26 -8.49
CA CYS A 148 -24.79 -8.52 -9.11
C CYS A 148 -25.93 -9.24 -9.86
N LYS A 149 -27.20 -8.86 -9.64
CA LYS A 149 -28.39 -9.43 -10.32
C LYS A 149 -28.96 -8.51 -11.42
N ARG A 150 -28.40 -7.31 -11.60
CA ARG A 150 -28.95 -6.36 -12.57
C ARG A 150 -28.74 -6.88 -14.00
N SER A 151 -29.64 -6.57 -14.92
CA SER A 151 -29.45 -6.92 -16.34
C SER A 151 -28.57 -5.91 -17.10
N ASP A 152 -28.51 -4.65 -16.68
CA ASP A 152 -27.67 -3.62 -17.32
C ASP A 152 -26.16 -3.80 -17.05
N CYS A 153 -25.30 -3.29 -17.92
CA CYS A 153 -23.83 -3.33 -17.79
C CYS A 153 -23.27 -2.14 -17.00
N GLY A 154 -24.02 -1.63 -16.02
CA GLY A 154 -23.65 -0.44 -15.26
C GLY A 154 -24.46 0.80 -15.66
N ASN A 155 -24.45 1.80 -14.78
CA ASN A 155 -25.18 3.04 -15.00
C ASN A 155 -24.43 4.01 -15.92
N ALA A 156 -25.19 4.89 -16.59
CA ALA A 156 -24.62 6.08 -17.22
C ALA A 156 -23.82 6.91 -16.20
N VAL A 157 -22.76 7.59 -16.69
CA VAL A 157 -21.92 8.48 -15.90
C VAL A 157 -22.80 9.48 -15.14
N GLY A 158 -22.79 9.43 -13.80
CA GLY A 158 -23.53 10.35 -12.92
C GLY A 158 -24.78 9.78 -12.23
N ALA A 159 -25.12 8.50 -12.38
CA ALA A 159 -26.21 7.89 -11.60
C ALA A 159 -25.74 7.33 -10.24
N ASP A 160 -26.60 7.44 -9.23
CA ASP A 160 -26.31 7.21 -7.80
C ASP A 160 -26.02 5.75 -7.37
N GLU A 161 -26.03 4.77 -8.28
CA GLU A 161 -25.89 3.34 -7.93
C GLU A 161 -24.75 2.60 -8.69
N SER A 162 -23.55 3.20 -8.77
CA SER A 162 -22.35 2.49 -9.22
C SER A 162 -21.57 1.84 -8.07
N LEU A 163 -20.85 0.74 -8.35
CA LEU A 163 -20.00 0.08 -7.36
C LEU A 163 -18.90 1.02 -6.84
N SER A 164 -18.30 1.79 -7.74
CA SER A 164 -17.32 2.81 -7.39
C SER A 164 -17.87 3.86 -6.41
N ALA A 165 -19.10 4.36 -6.61
CA ALA A 165 -19.74 5.30 -5.67
C ALA A 165 -20.04 4.67 -4.30
N LEU A 166 -20.46 3.40 -4.29
CA LEU A 166 -20.67 2.63 -3.05
C LEU A 166 -19.37 2.50 -2.24
N LEU A 167 -18.24 2.28 -2.92
CA LEU A 167 -16.94 2.06 -2.28
C LEU A 167 -16.23 3.35 -1.86
N LEU A 168 -16.39 4.44 -2.61
CA LEU A 168 -15.76 5.73 -2.33
C LEU A 168 -16.10 6.25 -0.93
N ASN A 169 -17.31 5.96 -0.46
CA ASN A 169 -17.83 6.39 0.84
C ASN A 169 -17.44 5.47 2.01
N LEU A 170 -16.55 4.49 1.78
CA LEU A 170 -16.18 3.48 2.78
C LEU A 170 -14.70 3.58 3.16
N PRO A 171 -14.35 4.35 4.21
CA PRO A 171 -12.97 4.42 4.71
C PRO A 171 -12.36 3.06 5.05
N SER A 172 -13.18 2.08 5.43
CA SER A 172 -12.74 0.72 5.74
C SER A 172 -12.14 -0.02 4.56
N ILE A 173 -12.48 0.35 3.32
CA ILE A 173 -11.88 -0.19 2.09
C ILE A 173 -10.44 0.27 1.97
N THR A 174 -10.18 1.58 2.09
CA THR A 174 -8.83 2.15 2.09
C THR A 174 -7.97 1.52 3.17
N GLY A 175 -8.51 1.39 4.39
CA GLY A 175 -7.82 0.71 5.50
C GLY A 175 -7.47 -0.74 5.18
N ALA A 176 -8.38 -1.49 4.54
CA ALA A 176 -8.14 -2.87 4.14
C ALA A 176 -7.05 -2.99 3.05
N PHE A 177 -6.99 -2.07 2.08
CA PHE A 177 -5.88 -2.01 1.13
C PHE A 177 -4.54 -1.78 1.81
N MET A 178 -4.47 -0.81 2.73
CA MET A 178 -3.24 -0.51 3.48
C MET A 178 -2.76 -1.72 4.29
N VAL A 179 -3.69 -2.44 4.95
CA VAL A 179 -3.40 -3.70 5.66
C VAL A 179 -2.88 -4.76 4.70
N GLY A 180 -3.53 -4.96 3.56
CA GLY A 180 -3.12 -5.95 2.56
C GLY A 180 -1.72 -5.69 2.01
N HIS A 181 -1.43 -4.44 1.65
CA HIS A 181 -0.12 -4.01 1.19
C HIS A 181 0.98 -4.25 2.23
N MET A 182 0.77 -3.78 3.47
CA MET A 182 1.76 -3.91 4.53
C MET A 182 2.05 -5.38 4.88
N ILE A 183 1.01 -6.22 4.95
CA ILE A 183 1.20 -7.66 5.15
C ILE A 183 1.98 -8.27 3.97
N GLY A 184 1.70 -7.87 2.72
CA GLY A 184 2.47 -8.31 1.55
C GLY A 184 3.95 -7.97 1.64
N ASP A 185 4.28 -6.75 2.07
CA ASP A 185 5.66 -6.31 2.24
C ASP A 185 6.37 -7.10 3.36
N ILE A 186 5.68 -7.37 4.48
CA ILE A 186 6.22 -8.20 5.58
C ILE A 186 6.50 -9.64 5.10
N ILE A 187 5.55 -10.25 4.38
CA ILE A 187 5.68 -11.64 3.89
C ILE A 187 6.90 -11.78 2.98
N THR A 188 7.10 -10.81 2.10
CA THR A 188 8.16 -10.84 1.08
C THR A 188 9.49 -10.31 1.59
N GLY A 189 9.54 -9.81 2.83
CA GLY A 189 10.71 -9.13 3.38
C GLY A 189 11.01 -7.79 2.70
N ASN A 190 10.09 -7.29 1.86
CA ASN A 190 10.17 -6.01 1.17
C ASN A 190 9.65 -4.86 2.05
N VAL A 191 9.88 -4.92 3.36
CA VAL A 191 9.70 -3.74 4.21
C VAL A 191 10.83 -2.77 3.87
N THR A 192 10.69 -2.11 2.73
CA THR A 192 11.68 -1.22 2.16
C THR A 192 11.42 0.17 2.75
N GLU A 193 12.37 0.64 3.55
CA GLU A 193 12.47 2.08 3.80
C GLU A 193 12.69 2.78 2.45
N PRO A 194 12.02 3.90 2.17
CA PRO A 194 12.19 4.60 0.90
C PRO A 194 13.67 4.88 0.66
N GLU A 195 14.14 4.52 -0.53
CA GLU A 195 15.55 4.63 -0.89
C GLU A 195 15.95 6.10 -0.94
N ILE A 196 17.04 6.41 -0.25
CA ILE A 196 17.66 7.74 -0.25
C ILE A 196 19.05 7.55 -0.81
N VAL A 197 19.19 7.94 -2.07
CA VAL A 197 20.46 7.88 -2.78
C VAL A 197 21.37 8.94 -2.19
N ILE A 198 22.38 8.49 -1.44
CA ILE A 198 23.47 9.36 -0.98
C ILE A 198 24.48 9.37 -2.13
N SER A 199 24.36 10.32 -3.05
CA SER A 199 25.48 10.62 -3.95
C SER A 199 26.62 11.14 -3.07
N ALA A 200 27.76 10.45 -3.06
CA ALA A 200 28.99 10.99 -2.50
C ALA A 200 29.44 12.15 -3.41
N SER A 201 28.82 13.32 -3.24
CA SER A 201 29.27 14.53 -3.90
C SER A 201 30.65 14.87 -3.32
N PRO A 202 31.69 15.08 -4.16
CA PRO A 202 32.95 15.61 -3.66
C PRO A 202 32.62 16.97 -3.02
N SER A 203 33.07 17.19 -1.80
CA SER A 203 32.86 18.46 -1.09
C SER A 203 33.24 19.62 -2.00
N VAL A 204 32.27 20.45 -2.38
CA VAL A 204 32.51 21.71 -3.09
C VAL A 204 33.14 22.66 -2.08
N GLY A 205 34.44 22.51 -1.89
CA GLY A 205 35.22 23.20 -0.86
C GLY A 205 36.67 23.40 -1.30
N GLY A 206 36.91 23.68 -2.59
CA GLY A 206 38.25 23.93 -3.09
C GLY A 206 38.36 24.45 -4.52
N LEU A 207 37.26 24.81 -5.19
CA LEU A 207 37.31 25.24 -6.60
C LEU A 207 37.66 26.72 -6.80
N LEU A 208 37.76 27.52 -5.72
CA LEU A 208 38.08 28.96 -5.81
C LEU A 208 39.55 29.29 -5.47
N ASP A 209 40.33 28.33 -4.95
CA ASP A 209 41.73 28.58 -4.54
C ASP A 209 42.77 28.26 -5.63
N SER A 210 42.37 28.10 -6.90
CA SER A 210 43.30 27.72 -7.99
C SER A 210 43.25 28.64 -9.21
N LEU A 211 43.11 29.96 -9.01
CA LEU A 211 43.33 30.97 -10.05
C LEU A 211 44.49 31.93 -9.76
N THR A 212 45.55 31.45 -9.12
CA THR A 212 46.84 32.15 -9.10
C THR A 212 48.02 31.17 -9.28
N GLY A 213 48.42 31.01 -10.54
CA GLY A 213 49.80 30.84 -10.98
C GLY A 213 50.60 29.63 -10.47
N SER A 214 50.77 28.62 -11.32
CA SER A 214 52.11 28.13 -11.67
C SER A 214 52.06 27.06 -12.76
N ILE A 215 52.98 27.22 -13.71
CA ILE A 215 53.29 26.33 -14.82
C ILE A 215 54.04 25.11 -14.26
N GLY A 216 53.65 23.88 -14.63
CA GLY A 216 54.56 22.74 -14.53
C GLY A 216 53.93 21.36 -14.33
N ILE A 217 54.23 20.49 -15.29
CA ILE A 217 54.38 19.02 -15.24
C ILE A 217 53.17 18.09 -15.03
N SER A 218 52.77 17.50 -16.17
CA SER A 218 52.22 16.16 -16.40
C SER A 218 52.29 15.17 -15.22
N ALA A 219 51.11 14.72 -14.76
CA ALA A 219 50.95 13.45 -14.05
C ALA A 219 49.62 12.75 -14.42
N ARG A 220 49.81 11.51 -14.89
CA ARG A 220 48.87 10.43 -15.24
C ARG A 220 47.54 10.39 -14.46
N ALA A 221 46.43 10.31 -15.19
CA ALA A 221 45.10 10.03 -14.62
C ALA A 221 45.01 8.60 -14.03
N LYS A 222 44.53 8.49 -12.78
CA LYS A 222 44.12 7.23 -12.13
C LYS A 222 42.64 6.97 -12.43
N PRO A 223 42.21 5.71 -12.64
CA PRO A 223 40.81 5.41 -12.91
C PRO A 223 39.95 5.62 -11.67
N VAL A 224 38.77 6.20 -11.89
CA VAL A 224 37.70 6.40 -10.90
C VAL A 224 37.09 5.04 -10.56
N ALA A 225 37.08 4.68 -9.27
CA ALA A 225 36.38 3.49 -8.79
C ALA A 225 34.86 3.76 -8.73
N ALA A 226 34.07 2.74 -9.11
CA ALA A 226 32.62 2.76 -9.00
C ALA A 226 32.15 2.93 -7.53
N PRO A 227 31.00 3.59 -7.27
CA PRO A 227 30.53 3.79 -5.91
C PRO A 227 30.20 2.45 -5.25
N VAL A 228 30.81 2.22 -4.08
CA VAL A 228 30.56 1.06 -3.22
C VAL A 228 29.26 1.31 -2.46
N ALA A 229 28.28 0.41 -2.61
CA ALA A 229 27.09 0.37 -1.77
C ALA A 229 27.51 0.22 -0.30
N GLY A 230 27.14 1.19 0.54
CA GLY A 230 27.43 1.14 1.97
C GLY A 230 26.71 -0.05 2.61
N SER A 231 27.48 -1.02 3.11
CA SER A 231 26.98 -2.16 3.86
C SER A 231 26.21 -1.70 5.10
N THR A 232 24.94 -2.09 5.18
CA THR A 232 24.21 -2.16 6.44
C THR A 232 24.79 -3.31 7.28
N ALA A 233 25.17 -3.00 8.52
CA ALA A 233 25.61 -3.99 9.49
C ALA A 233 24.51 -5.03 9.69
N SER A 234 24.77 -6.24 9.21
CA SER A 234 23.98 -7.45 9.46
C SER A 234 24.75 -8.28 10.48
N GLY A 235 24.06 -8.77 11.51
CA GLY A 235 24.64 -9.29 12.75
C GLY A 235 25.65 -10.43 12.62
N ALA A 236 26.54 -10.48 13.60
CA ALA A 236 27.45 -11.58 13.81
C ALA A 236 26.68 -12.88 14.14
N ALA A 237 26.84 -13.90 13.31
CA ALA A 237 26.79 -15.30 13.72
C ALA A 237 27.86 -16.06 12.93
N THR A 238 28.72 -16.74 13.68
CA THR A 238 29.96 -17.38 13.25
C THR A 238 29.75 -18.58 12.32
N SER A 239 30.75 -18.76 11.46
CA SER A 239 30.89 -19.70 10.33
C SER A 239 30.95 -21.19 10.71
N GLY A 240 30.54 -22.04 9.76
CA GLY A 240 30.80 -23.49 9.71
C GLY A 240 30.41 -24.09 8.34
N ALA A 241 31.44 -24.47 7.56
CA ALA A 241 31.50 -24.99 6.18
C ALA A 241 30.52 -26.16 5.83
N MET A 242 30.24 -26.60 4.59
CA MET A 242 30.95 -26.67 3.29
C MET A 242 29.94 -26.70 2.11
N ALA A 243 30.46 -26.49 0.90
CA ALA A 243 29.79 -26.39 -0.39
C ALA A 243 28.87 -27.56 -0.81
N SER A 244 27.78 -27.24 -1.52
CA SER A 244 27.32 -28.01 -2.68
C SER A 244 26.42 -27.14 -3.57
N ASP A 245 26.77 -27.06 -4.85
CA ASP A 245 26.00 -26.39 -5.90
C ASP A 245 24.70 -27.16 -6.16
N THR A 246 23.56 -26.48 -6.02
CA THR A 246 22.25 -26.88 -6.57
C THR A 246 21.39 -25.62 -6.69
N PRO A 247 20.62 -25.45 -7.78
CA PRO A 247 19.84 -24.23 -7.99
C PRO A 247 18.65 -24.23 -7.03
N LYS A 248 18.78 -23.55 -5.89
CA LYS A 248 17.68 -23.32 -4.96
C LYS A 248 16.80 -22.19 -5.48
N ILE A 249 15.75 -22.55 -6.22
CA ILE A 249 14.50 -21.79 -6.21
C ILE A 249 13.88 -22.02 -4.81
N GLY A 250 14.44 -21.34 -3.82
CA GLY A 250 14.03 -21.45 -2.42
C GLY A 250 13.17 -20.25 -2.06
N LEU A 251 11.84 -20.42 -2.17
CA LEU A 251 10.90 -19.48 -1.55
C LEU A 251 11.19 -19.41 -0.05
N ARG A 252 11.46 -18.22 0.48
CA ARG A 252 11.60 -18.02 1.93
C ARG A 252 10.30 -18.51 2.59
N PRO A 253 10.38 -19.42 3.59
CA PRO A 253 9.19 -19.83 4.33
C PRO A 253 8.49 -18.62 4.96
N LEU A 254 7.16 -18.63 4.92
CA LEU A 254 6.33 -17.60 5.54
C LEU A 254 6.65 -17.49 7.05
N ASP A 255 7.12 -16.34 7.50
CA ASP A 255 7.35 -16.07 8.92
C ASP A 255 6.02 -15.76 9.64
N ARG A 256 5.32 -16.83 10.03
CA ARG A 256 4.01 -16.77 10.70
C ARG A 256 4.06 -16.00 12.02
N ASP A 257 5.20 -16.04 12.72
CA ASP A 257 5.35 -15.41 14.03
C ASP A 257 5.59 -13.91 13.89
N ALA A 258 6.38 -13.48 12.90
CA ALA A 258 6.50 -12.07 12.55
C ALA A 258 5.14 -11.46 12.16
N ILE A 259 4.36 -12.15 11.33
CA ILE A 259 3.01 -11.71 10.93
C ILE A 259 2.07 -11.63 12.14
N ARG A 260 2.04 -12.68 12.98
CA ARG A 260 1.19 -12.70 14.19
C ARG A 260 1.57 -11.58 15.16
N SER A 261 2.87 -11.37 15.38
CA SER A 261 3.38 -10.31 16.23
C SER A 261 2.99 -8.94 15.68
N PHE A 262 3.22 -8.70 14.39
CA PHE A 262 2.89 -7.43 13.73
C PHE A 262 1.40 -7.12 13.87
N ILE A 263 0.53 -8.07 13.50
CA ILE A 263 -0.92 -7.87 13.57
C ILE A 263 -1.39 -7.58 15.00
N SER A 264 -0.79 -8.23 16.00
CA SER A 264 -1.16 -8.04 17.40
C SER A 264 -0.78 -6.64 17.91
N SER A 265 0.29 -6.04 17.40
CA SER A 265 0.70 -4.68 17.73
C SER A 265 -0.02 -3.63 16.88
N ALA A 266 -0.16 -3.88 15.58
CA ALA A 266 -0.74 -2.97 14.60
C ALA A 266 -2.26 -2.80 14.75
N MET A 267 -2.96 -3.90 15.05
CA MET A 267 -4.42 -3.93 15.09
C MET A 267 -4.95 -4.94 16.13
N PRO A 268 -4.65 -4.77 17.43
CA PRO A 268 -4.97 -5.76 18.48
C PRO A 268 -6.44 -6.18 18.51
N PHE A 269 -7.36 -5.24 18.23
CA PHE A 269 -8.81 -5.48 18.20
C PHE A 269 -9.43 -5.35 16.79
N GLY A 270 -8.61 -5.47 15.74
CA GLY A 270 -9.06 -5.41 14.34
C GLY A 270 -9.17 -4.00 13.77
N THR A 271 -8.97 -2.96 14.56
CA THR A 271 -8.83 -1.58 14.07
C THR A 271 -7.34 -1.28 13.90
N PRO A 272 -6.83 -0.98 12.69
CA PRO A 272 -5.45 -0.53 12.50
C PRO A 272 -5.18 0.76 13.28
N LEU A 273 -4.16 0.71 14.13
CA LEU A 273 -3.68 1.83 14.95
C LEU A 273 -2.41 2.43 14.36
N ASP A 274 -1.44 1.57 14.05
CA ASP A 274 -0.23 1.90 13.32
C ASP A 274 0.05 0.75 12.35
N LEU A 275 0.38 1.06 11.09
CA LEU A 275 0.79 0.07 10.10
C LEU A 275 2.28 0.22 9.75
N ASN A 276 2.98 1.21 10.31
CA ASN A 276 4.39 1.39 10.09
C ASN A 276 5.17 0.27 10.81
N TYR A 277 5.66 -0.69 10.03
CA TYR A 277 6.42 -1.83 10.54
C TYR A 277 7.67 -1.40 11.31
N THR A 278 8.39 -0.39 10.84
CA THR A 278 9.61 0.12 11.49
C THR A 278 9.30 0.68 12.88
N ASN A 279 8.23 1.49 12.99
CA ASN A 279 7.78 2.02 14.28
C ASN A 279 7.40 0.90 15.25
N ILE A 280 6.57 -0.04 14.81
CA ILE A 280 6.14 -1.18 15.63
C ILE A 280 7.32 -2.03 16.07
N SER A 281 8.27 -2.28 15.18
CA SER A 281 9.46 -3.07 15.47
C SER A 281 10.35 -2.35 16.48
N ALA A 282 10.56 -1.05 16.32
CA ALA A 282 11.34 -0.25 17.24
C ALA A 282 10.70 -0.16 18.63
N VAL A 283 9.38 0.04 18.72
CA VAL A 283 8.65 0.03 20.00
C VAL A 283 8.79 -1.32 20.69
N LYS A 284 8.73 -2.43 19.94
CA LYS A 284 8.89 -3.78 20.49
C LYS A 284 10.31 -4.06 21.01
N ILE A 285 11.33 -3.57 20.31
CA ILE A 285 12.74 -3.79 20.67
C ILE A 285 13.16 -2.90 21.83
N ASN A 286 12.83 -1.61 21.78
CA ASN A 286 13.30 -0.61 22.73
C ASN A 286 12.40 -0.48 23.97
N GLY A 287 11.14 -0.92 23.87
CA GLY A 287 10.12 -0.62 24.88
C GLY A 287 9.85 0.88 25.00
N PHE A 288 9.14 1.28 26.06
CA PHE A 288 9.01 2.67 26.45
C PHE A 288 9.96 2.93 27.61
N SER A 289 11.03 3.70 27.39
CA SER A 289 11.93 4.11 28.45
C SER A 289 11.30 5.27 29.25
N PRO A 290 11.39 5.29 30.59
CA PRO A 290 11.01 6.46 31.39
C PRO A 290 11.77 7.74 31.02
N ALA A 291 12.95 7.61 30.39
CA ALA A 291 13.76 8.73 29.93
C ALA A 291 13.30 9.31 28.59
N ASP A 292 12.35 8.66 27.92
CA ASP A 292 11.78 9.10 26.63
C ASP A 292 10.34 9.61 26.78
N ILE A 293 9.91 9.89 28.02
CA ILE A 293 8.65 10.57 28.29
C ILE A 293 8.77 12.00 27.72
N PRO A 294 7.92 12.38 26.75
CA PRO A 294 7.90 13.74 26.25
C PRO A 294 7.59 14.71 27.40
N PRO A 295 8.13 15.94 27.40
CA PRO A 295 7.76 16.95 28.39
C PRO A 295 6.23 17.05 28.49
N ALA A 296 5.68 17.17 29.70
CA ALA A 296 4.23 17.09 29.95
C ALA A 296 3.39 18.07 29.11
N ASP A 297 4.01 19.16 28.64
CA ASP A 297 3.38 20.21 27.84
C ASP A 297 3.41 19.95 26.32
N GLN A 298 4.11 18.90 25.85
CA GLN A 298 4.22 18.56 24.43
C GLN A 298 3.57 17.20 24.12
N LYS A 299 2.50 17.22 23.32
CA LYS A 299 1.87 16.01 22.79
C LYS A 299 2.77 15.38 21.73
N GLN A 300 3.34 14.22 22.03
CA GLN A 300 4.14 13.47 21.08
C GLN A 300 3.28 12.94 19.92
N PRO A 301 3.69 13.17 18.65
CA PRO A 301 2.93 12.70 17.50
C PRO A 301 3.05 11.17 17.34
N ALA A 302 1.99 10.55 16.82
CA ALA A 302 1.90 9.09 16.69
C ALA A 302 3.02 8.47 15.83
N TRP A 303 3.54 9.21 14.85
CA TRP A 303 4.60 8.75 13.95
C TRP A 303 6.02 8.92 14.51
N LYS A 304 6.17 9.45 15.73
CA LYS A 304 7.47 9.56 16.41
C LYS A 304 7.37 8.97 17.82
N PRO A 305 7.23 7.64 17.96
CA PRO A 305 6.99 6.98 19.25
C PRO A 305 8.18 7.01 20.22
N TYR A 306 9.39 7.28 19.74
CA TYR A 306 10.60 7.46 20.55
C TYR A 306 11.41 8.66 20.06
N LEU A 307 12.20 9.23 20.97
CA LEU A 307 13.06 10.37 20.67
C LEU A 307 14.41 9.88 20.14
N TYR A 308 14.79 10.34 18.96
CA TYR A 308 16.12 10.10 18.42
C TYR A 308 17.17 10.78 19.31
N ARG A 309 18.30 10.10 19.51
CA ARG A 309 19.51 10.65 20.15
C ARG A 309 20.70 10.35 19.27
N GLY A 310 21.51 11.37 18.98
CA GLY A 310 22.68 11.22 18.14
C GLY A 310 22.88 12.36 17.17
N LYS A 311 23.73 12.13 16.17
CA LYS A 311 24.11 13.16 15.20
C LYS A 311 22.89 13.55 14.36
N GLN A 312 22.52 14.82 14.46
CA GLN A 312 21.37 15.34 13.74
C GLN A 312 21.65 15.50 12.24
N ARG A 313 20.74 15.01 11.40
CA ARG A 313 20.84 15.10 9.94
C ARG A 313 19.46 15.03 9.29
N ILE A 314 19.27 15.79 8.22
CA ILE A 314 18.12 15.65 7.32
C ILE A 314 18.62 15.52 5.88
N LEU A 315 18.03 14.60 5.11
CA LEU A 315 18.36 14.36 3.71
C LEU A 315 17.06 14.31 2.91
N PHE A 316 17.05 14.97 1.77
CA PHE A 316 15.94 14.91 0.81
C PHE A 316 16.42 14.28 -0.49
N THR A 317 15.58 13.44 -1.09
CA THR A 317 15.79 12.88 -2.43
C THR A 317 14.51 13.04 -3.22
N ILE A 318 14.61 13.62 -4.41
CA ILE A 318 13.48 13.74 -5.34
C ILE A 318 13.63 12.62 -6.36
N HIS A 319 12.61 11.76 -6.46
CA HIS A 319 12.55 10.69 -7.43
C HIS A 319 11.39 10.97 -8.39
N GLU A 320 11.68 11.04 -9.68
CA GLU A 320 10.70 11.28 -10.74
C GLU A 320 10.68 10.10 -11.71
N THR A 321 9.48 9.66 -12.05
CA THR A 321 9.23 8.66 -13.10
C THR A 321 8.52 9.35 -14.26
N VAL A 322 9.12 9.27 -15.45
CA VAL A 322 8.53 9.74 -16.70
C VAL A 322 7.72 8.61 -17.32
N HIS A 323 6.40 8.80 -17.43
CA HIS A 323 5.51 7.90 -18.16
C HIS A 323 5.31 8.47 -19.56
N ALA A 324 5.65 7.70 -20.58
CA ALA A 324 5.49 8.11 -21.97
C ALA A 324 4.75 7.01 -22.75
N ALA A 325 3.66 7.39 -23.41
CA ALA A 325 2.99 6.58 -24.41
C ALA A 325 3.21 7.25 -25.77
N MET A 326 3.97 6.57 -26.64
CA MET A 326 4.29 7.04 -27.99
C MET A 326 3.47 6.23 -28.99
N TYR A 327 2.62 6.91 -29.77
CA TYR A 327 1.65 6.24 -30.65
C TYR A 327 2.11 6.15 -32.10
N ASP A 328 3.13 6.91 -32.50
CA ASP A 328 3.68 6.96 -33.87
C ASP A 328 2.58 7.08 -34.94
N ARG A 329 1.56 7.88 -34.63
CA ARG A 329 0.42 8.17 -35.51
C ARG A 329 0.16 9.65 -35.49
N ASP A 330 0.08 10.26 -36.66
CA ASP A 330 -0.14 11.70 -36.79
C ASP A 330 -1.47 12.14 -36.15
N GLU A 331 -2.47 11.25 -36.09
CA GLU A 331 -3.79 11.54 -35.52
C GLU A 331 -3.87 11.37 -34.00
N ILE A 332 -2.95 10.61 -33.38
CA ILE A 332 -2.98 10.31 -31.95
C ILE A 332 -1.75 10.95 -31.29
N PRO A 333 -1.91 12.05 -30.54
CA PRO A 333 -0.77 12.69 -29.90
C PRO A 333 -0.17 11.78 -28.82
N ASP A 334 1.16 11.79 -28.76
CA ASP A 334 1.91 11.16 -27.67
C ASP A 334 1.49 11.77 -26.32
N ARG A 335 1.46 10.93 -25.28
CA ARG A 335 1.10 11.35 -23.92
C ARG A 335 2.28 11.17 -22.99
N ILE A 336 2.66 12.25 -22.30
CA ILE A 336 3.74 12.24 -21.31
C ILE A 336 3.21 12.80 -20.00
N THR A 337 3.41 12.04 -18.92
CA THR A 337 3.12 12.47 -17.56
C THR A 337 4.31 12.18 -16.66
N ILE A 338 4.52 13.01 -15.65
CA ILE A 338 5.54 12.78 -14.63
C ILE A 338 4.82 12.44 -13.33
N SER A 339 5.23 11.34 -12.70
CA SER A 339 4.91 11.06 -11.30
C SER A 339 6.18 11.17 -10.47
N GLY A 340 6.18 12.03 -9.46
CA GLY A 340 7.32 12.22 -8.59
C GLY A 340 7.00 12.02 -7.12
N GLN A 341 8.05 11.84 -6.33
CA GLN A 341 7.99 11.76 -4.88
C GLN A 341 9.21 12.42 -4.25
N VAL A 342 9.01 13.08 -3.11
CA VAL A 342 10.08 13.62 -2.27
C VAL A 342 10.25 12.68 -1.09
N ASN A 343 11.37 11.99 -1.05
CA ASN A 343 11.79 11.15 0.08
C ASN A 343 12.55 12.03 1.08
N CYS A 344 12.33 11.79 2.37
CA CYS A 344 13.02 12.47 3.46
C CYS A 344 13.59 11.43 4.42
N ARG A 345 14.87 11.58 4.80
CA ARG A 345 15.46 10.92 5.98
C ARG A 345 15.67 11.95 7.04
N ALA A 346 15.01 11.80 8.17
CA ALA A 346 15.17 12.68 9.30
C ALA A 346 15.75 11.91 10.49
N GLU A 347 16.94 12.32 10.91
CA GLU A 347 17.63 11.88 12.13
C GLU A 347 17.71 13.12 13.03
N LEU A 348 16.60 13.52 13.67
CA LEU A 348 16.53 14.77 14.43
C LEU A 348 16.10 14.52 15.89
N GLU A 349 16.88 15.06 16.82
CA GLU A 349 16.63 14.95 18.27
C GLU A 349 15.40 15.78 18.68
N GLY A 350 14.72 15.37 19.75
CA GLY A 350 13.52 16.05 20.25
C GLY A 350 12.32 15.95 19.29
N LEU A 351 11.48 16.99 19.23
CA LEU A 351 10.29 17.09 18.37
C LEU A 351 10.35 18.37 17.50
N PRO A 352 11.32 18.49 16.57
CA PRO A 352 11.45 19.71 15.78
C PRO A 352 10.44 19.75 14.64
N ASP A 353 9.96 20.95 14.34
CA ASP A 353 9.24 21.25 13.11
C ASP A 353 10.22 21.71 12.03
N VAL A 354 10.07 21.15 10.84
CA VAL A 354 10.88 21.44 9.66
C VAL A 354 10.03 22.21 8.66
N MET A 355 10.60 23.30 8.14
CA MET A 355 10.02 24.07 7.03
C MET A 355 10.69 23.64 5.72
N PHE A 356 9.90 23.16 4.76
CA PHE A 356 10.37 22.79 3.43
C PHE A 356 9.72 23.68 2.36
N PRO A 357 10.48 24.62 1.76
CA PRO A 357 9.93 25.52 0.75
C PRO A 357 9.69 24.80 -0.58
N LEU A 358 8.45 24.85 -1.08
CA LEU A 358 8.07 24.39 -2.41
C LEU A 358 7.92 25.60 -3.34
N ILE A 359 8.59 25.53 -4.50
CA ILE A 359 8.59 26.59 -5.51
C ILE A 359 8.29 25.94 -6.87
N GLY A 360 7.53 26.63 -7.71
CA GLY A 360 7.34 26.24 -9.11
C GLY A 360 6.35 25.11 -9.34
N LEU A 361 5.44 24.87 -8.39
CA LEU A 361 4.36 23.88 -8.56
C LEU A 361 3.41 24.28 -9.71
N ASP A 362 3.05 25.56 -9.78
CA ASP A 362 2.17 26.11 -10.82
C ASP A 362 2.85 26.10 -12.20
N THR A 363 4.12 26.51 -12.26
CA THR A 363 4.91 26.47 -13.50
C THR A 363 5.13 25.05 -14.00
N ALA A 364 5.27 24.09 -13.10
CA ALA A 364 5.40 22.67 -13.41
C ALA A 364 4.07 21.99 -13.77
N ARG A 365 2.93 22.70 -13.73
CA ARG A 365 1.60 22.14 -14.01
C ARG A 365 1.32 20.87 -13.19
N VAL A 366 1.59 20.95 -11.89
CA VAL A 366 1.28 19.86 -10.96
C VAL A 366 -0.24 19.77 -10.81
N GLU A 367 -0.80 18.63 -11.18
CA GLU A 367 -2.25 18.37 -11.13
C GLU A 367 -2.67 17.70 -9.83
N LEU A 368 -1.79 16.89 -9.25
CA LEU A 368 -2.07 16.13 -8.04
C LEU A 368 -0.93 16.27 -7.04
N LEU A 369 -1.28 16.53 -5.79
CA LEU A 369 -0.37 16.54 -4.64
C LEU A 369 -0.95 15.68 -3.53
N SER A 370 -0.10 14.89 -2.89
CA SER A 370 -0.41 14.25 -1.61
C SER A 370 0.76 14.34 -0.67
N PHE A 371 0.48 14.48 0.61
CA PHE A 371 1.48 14.71 1.65
C PHE A 371 1.43 13.61 2.70
N HIS A 372 2.57 13.38 3.34
CA HIS A 372 2.64 12.53 4.51
C HIS A 372 1.81 13.15 5.66
N PRO A 373 1.13 12.35 6.51
CA PRO A 373 0.34 12.86 7.64
C PRO A 373 1.11 13.71 8.65
N CYS A 374 2.44 13.69 8.62
CA CYS A 374 3.27 14.53 9.46
C CYS A 374 3.31 16.00 9.02
N ALA A 375 2.81 16.29 7.82
CA ALA A 375 2.84 17.62 7.24
C ALA A 375 1.57 18.41 7.58
N GLN A 376 1.77 19.65 7.98
CA GLN A 376 0.76 20.68 8.12
C GLN A 376 0.61 21.36 6.76
N VAL A 377 -0.33 20.86 5.96
CA VAL A 377 -0.60 21.39 4.62
C VAL A 377 -1.47 22.65 4.77
N PRO A 378 -1.02 23.83 4.30
CA PRO A 378 -1.86 25.01 4.27
C PRO A 378 -3.09 24.74 3.40
N GLU A 379 -4.29 25.04 3.91
CA GLU A 379 -5.54 24.76 3.19
C GLU A 379 -5.65 25.51 1.85
N HIS A 380 -4.98 26.66 1.68
CA HIS A 380 -4.94 27.44 0.44
C HIS A 380 -3.68 28.32 0.36
N GLY A 381 -3.01 28.42 -0.81
CA GLY A 381 -1.98 29.46 -1.03
C GLY A 381 -1.10 29.29 -2.29
N ASN A 382 -1.16 30.30 -3.18
CA ASN A 382 -0.40 30.51 -4.43
C ASN A 382 1.11 30.17 -4.37
N GLU A 383 1.70 29.82 -5.54
CA GLU A 383 3.12 29.80 -6.02
C GLU A 383 4.30 29.48 -5.06
N LYS A 384 4.26 29.92 -3.79
CA LYS A 384 5.25 29.69 -2.74
C LYS A 384 4.56 29.03 -1.54
N GLN A 385 4.55 27.71 -1.53
CA GLN A 385 4.01 26.94 -0.42
C GLN A 385 5.17 26.47 0.48
N ALA A 386 5.24 26.97 1.71
CA ALA A 386 6.14 26.40 2.71
C ALA A 386 5.42 25.25 3.41
N LEU A 387 5.94 24.03 3.28
CA LEU A 387 5.42 22.86 3.96
C LEU A 387 6.05 22.76 5.34
N MET A 388 5.25 22.90 6.39
CA MET A 388 5.68 22.64 7.77
C MET A 388 5.41 21.18 8.12
N PHE A 389 6.34 20.48 8.76
CA PHE A 389 6.13 19.10 9.19
C PHE A 389 7.04 18.70 10.35
N SER A 390 6.53 17.84 11.23
CA SER A 390 7.32 17.22 12.29
C SER A 390 7.73 15.81 11.83
N PRO A 391 8.96 15.57 11.34
CA PRO A 391 9.27 14.34 10.62
C PRO A 391 9.22 13.07 11.49
N PRO A 392 8.73 11.94 10.94
CA PRO A 392 9.05 10.61 11.44
C PRO A 392 10.56 10.37 11.48
N LEU A 393 11.00 9.40 12.27
CA LEU A 393 12.39 8.98 12.28
C LEU A 393 12.71 8.09 11.07
N GLY A 394 13.89 8.28 10.48
CA GLY A 394 14.36 7.44 9.38
C GLY A 394 13.81 7.91 8.05
N ASN A 395 13.73 6.99 7.07
CA ASN A 395 13.32 7.32 5.72
C ASN A 395 11.79 7.24 5.59
N PHE A 396 11.18 8.25 4.98
CA PHE A 396 9.76 8.27 4.64
C PHE A 396 9.52 9.09 3.37
N VAL A 397 8.36 8.90 2.72
CA VAL A 397 7.93 9.74 1.61
C VAL A 397 7.19 10.94 2.16
N LEU A 398 7.74 12.14 2.01
CA LEU A 398 7.16 13.39 2.50
C LEU A 398 5.99 13.87 1.63
N MET A 399 6.15 13.80 0.31
CA MET A 399 5.09 14.16 -0.64
C MET A 399 5.20 13.37 -1.94
N ARG A 400 4.07 13.23 -2.63
CA ARG A 400 3.97 12.71 -4.00
C ARG A 400 3.28 13.74 -4.86
N PHE A 401 3.72 13.84 -6.11
CA PHE A 401 3.16 14.76 -7.07
C PHE A 401 2.96 14.10 -8.43
N GLN A 402 1.99 14.59 -9.19
CA GLN A 402 1.82 14.26 -10.60
C GLN A 402 1.71 15.55 -11.39
N ALA A 403 2.46 15.63 -12.49
CA ALA A 403 2.54 16.82 -13.32
C ALA A 403 2.42 16.48 -14.81
N LEU A 404 1.84 17.40 -15.58
CA LEU A 404 1.92 17.35 -17.03
C LEU A 404 3.28 17.88 -17.48
N CYS A 405 3.93 17.13 -18.36
CA CYS A 405 5.23 17.51 -18.87
C CYS A 405 5.10 18.03 -20.30
N GLY A 406 5.55 19.27 -20.54
CA GLY A 406 5.68 19.82 -21.89
C GLY A 406 6.95 19.36 -22.61
N MET A 407 7.78 18.51 -22.01
CA MET A 407 8.98 17.99 -22.64
C MET A 407 8.63 16.86 -23.62
N ARG A 408 9.42 16.76 -24.70
CA ARG A 408 9.39 15.59 -25.60
C ARG A 408 9.83 14.33 -24.84
N PRO A 409 9.41 13.13 -25.28
CA PRO A 409 9.78 11.91 -24.58
C PRO A 409 11.30 11.76 -24.61
N PRO A 410 11.94 11.34 -23.50
CA PRO A 410 13.39 11.24 -23.41
C PRO A 410 13.95 10.15 -24.35
N ILE A 411 13.09 9.24 -24.81
CA ILE A 411 13.40 8.17 -25.76
C ILE A 411 13.04 8.66 -27.17
N LYS A 412 14.03 8.75 -28.05
CA LYS A 412 13.88 9.29 -29.42
C LYS A 412 13.77 8.23 -30.52
N GLY A 413 13.58 6.96 -30.17
CA GLY A 413 13.52 5.88 -31.14
C GLY A 413 12.61 4.75 -30.68
N PHE A 414 12.01 4.07 -31.63
CA PHE A 414 11.18 2.88 -31.40
C PHE A 414 11.61 1.78 -32.36
N TYR A 415 11.39 0.53 -31.96
CA TYR A 415 11.55 -0.64 -32.81
C TYR A 415 10.19 -1.00 -33.37
N GLN A 416 10.03 -0.87 -34.69
CA GLN A 416 8.86 -1.35 -35.41
C GLN A 416 9.21 -2.69 -36.07
N LEU A 417 8.48 -3.74 -35.71
CA LEU A 417 8.55 -5.00 -36.42
C LEU A 417 7.70 -4.85 -37.69
N SER A 418 8.34 -4.90 -38.86
CA SER A 418 7.63 -5.04 -40.12
C SER A 418 7.05 -6.46 -40.19
N MET A 419 5.73 -6.59 -40.39
CA MET A 419 5.12 -7.86 -40.79
C MET A 419 5.19 -8.05 -42.30
#